data_AF-A0A137SQP1-F1
#
_entry.id   AF-A0A137SQP1-F1
#
_cell.length_a   1.000
_cell.length_b   1.000
_cell.length_c   1.000
_cell.angle_alpha   90.00
_cell.angle_beta   90.00
_cell.angle_gamma   90.00
#
_symmetry.space_group_name_H-M   'P 1'
#
loop_
_entity.id
_entity.type
_entity.pdbx_description
1 polymer ?
#
loop_
_entity_poly.entity_id
_entity_poly.type
_entity_poly.pdbx_seq_one_letter_code
_entity_poly.pdbx_strand_id
1 'polypeptide(L)'
;MQFTGLQWDDIDFDMVKDLDKYDRKKYLAPISVINLKKTPGKPNSIDSDIDKFAKEDREFIKNQVEIYRPDLIICGGTGDIFIKNILNLDTNSWTYVSDYLSYLIYNDTIIVKTFHPACRKSKQDLFENIVLPIRDILNNK
;
A
#
# COMPACT_ATOMS: atom_id res chain seq x y z
N MET A 1 8.95 -3.63 -28.65
CA MET A 1 7.59 -3.09 -28.50
C MET A 1 7.71 -1.75 -27.83
N GLN A 2 7.62 -0.65 -28.58
CA GLN A 2 7.80 0.70 -28.05
C GLN A 2 6.50 1.13 -27.36
N PHE A 3 6.58 1.38 -26.05
CA PHE A 3 5.54 2.10 -25.31
C PHE A 3 5.65 3.58 -25.72
N THR A 4 4.73 4.05 -26.55
CA THR A 4 4.65 5.45 -26.95
C THR A 4 3.84 6.24 -25.91
N GLY A 5 4.49 7.14 -25.17
CA GLY A 5 3.91 8.48 -25.01
C GLY A 5 3.89 9.17 -23.65
N LEU A 6 4.17 8.52 -22.51
CA LEU A 6 4.32 9.20 -21.22
C LEU A 6 5.42 8.53 -20.41
N GLN A 7 6.48 9.26 -20.08
CA GLN A 7 7.39 8.84 -19.01
C GLN A 7 6.66 9.02 -17.68
N TRP A 8 6.95 8.14 -16.72
CA TRP A 8 6.28 8.12 -15.42
C TRP A 8 6.50 9.43 -14.62
N ASP A 9 7.50 10.22 -15.04
CA ASP A 9 7.84 11.53 -14.48
C ASP A 9 6.85 12.64 -14.87
N ASP A 10 6.11 12.47 -15.98
CA ASP A 10 5.16 13.48 -16.50
C ASP A 10 3.73 13.34 -15.96
N ILE A 11 3.47 12.38 -15.06
CA ILE A 11 2.12 12.14 -14.53
C ILE A 11 1.84 13.12 -13.39
N ASP A 12 0.87 14.02 -13.60
CA ASP A 12 0.29 14.87 -12.56
C ASP A 12 -1.12 14.40 -12.13
N PHE A 13 -1.68 15.07 -11.11
CA PHE A 13 -3.01 14.72 -10.58
C PHE A 13 -4.13 14.92 -11.60
N ASP A 14 -4.04 15.95 -12.46
CA ASP A 14 -5.07 16.26 -13.43
C ASP A 14 -5.21 15.18 -14.51
N MET A 15 -4.14 14.45 -14.79
CA MET A 15 -4.15 13.31 -15.72
C MET A 15 -4.84 12.06 -15.15
N VAL A 16 -4.91 11.93 -13.82
CA VAL A 16 -5.41 10.71 -13.16
C VAL A 16 -6.65 10.92 -12.29
N LYS A 17 -7.13 12.16 -12.15
CA LYS A 17 -8.30 12.48 -11.33
C LYS A 17 -9.59 11.86 -11.88
N ASP A 18 -9.69 11.71 -13.19
CA ASP A 18 -10.88 11.27 -13.91
C ASP A 18 -10.64 9.94 -14.63
N LEU A 19 -10.67 8.83 -13.88
CA LEU A 19 -10.53 7.48 -14.43
C LEU A 19 -11.88 6.86 -14.76
N ASP A 20 -12.03 6.42 -16.00
CA ASP A 20 -13.22 5.73 -16.46
C ASP A 20 -13.25 4.24 -16.04
N LYS A 21 -14.26 3.51 -16.50
CA LYS A 21 -14.40 2.07 -16.20
C LYS A 21 -13.29 1.22 -16.84
N TYR A 22 -12.86 1.58 -18.04
CA TYR A 22 -11.80 0.89 -18.76
C TYR A 22 -10.45 1.08 -18.06
N ASP A 23 -10.13 2.32 -17.68
CA ASP A 23 -8.93 2.65 -16.93
C ASP A 23 -8.86 1.89 -15.61
N ARG A 24 -9.95 1.90 -14.83
CA ARG A 24 -10.02 1.14 -13.57
C ARG A 24 -9.77 -0.33 -13.79
N LYS A 25 -10.38 -0.95 -14.80
CA LYS A 25 -10.15 -2.38 -15.10
C LYS A 25 -8.68 -2.63 -15.46
N LYS A 26 -8.09 -1.77 -16.28
CA LYS A 26 -6.68 -1.85 -16.70
C LYS A 26 -5.73 -1.74 -15.52
N TYR A 27 -5.88 -0.71 -14.68
CA TYR A 27 -4.92 -0.40 -13.60
C TYR A 27 -5.15 -1.22 -12.32
N LEU A 28 -6.36 -1.74 -12.08
CA LEU A 28 -6.62 -2.63 -10.95
C LEU A 28 -6.28 -4.09 -11.23
N ALA A 29 -6.21 -4.51 -12.50
CA ALA A 29 -5.92 -5.91 -12.87
C ALA A 29 -4.65 -6.51 -12.22
N PRO A 30 -3.51 -5.79 -12.09
CA PRO A 30 -2.32 -6.32 -11.44
C PRO A 30 -2.36 -6.22 -9.91
N ILE A 31 -3.42 -5.68 -9.31
CA ILE A 31 -3.48 -5.37 -7.87
C ILE A 31 -4.26 -6.45 -7.12
N SER A 32 -3.66 -6.99 -6.06
CA SER A 32 -4.34 -7.86 -5.09
C SER A 32 -4.59 -7.12 -3.79
N VAL A 33 -5.74 -7.40 -3.15
CA VAL A 33 -6.11 -6.79 -1.86
C VAL A 33 -6.14 -7.87 -0.78
N ILE A 34 -5.34 -7.67 0.28
CA ILE A 34 -5.31 -8.52 1.47
C ILE A 34 -5.81 -7.70 2.65
N ASN A 35 -6.90 -8.14 3.28
CA ASN A 35 -7.28 -7.65 4.60
C ASN A 35 -6.57 -8.46 5.70
N LEU A 36 -6.08 -7.80 6.75
CA LEU A 36 -5.54 -8.50 7.94
C LEU A 36 -6.64 -9.18 8.76
N LYS A 37 -7.84 -8.59 8.77
CA LYS A 37 -9.06 -9.19 9.33
C LYS A 37 -9.95 -9.66 8.19
N LYS A 38 -10.28 -10.95 8.13
CA LYS A 38 -11.09 -11.53 7.04
C LYS A 38 -12.60 -11.45 7.26
N THR A 39 -13.03 -11.26 8.50
CA THR A 39 -14.45 -11.14 8.83
C THR A 39 -14.95 -9.71 8.63
N PRO A 40 -16.20 -9.51 8.21
CA PRO A 40 -16.79 -8.17 8.09
C PRO A 40 -16.69 -7.35 9.39
N GLY A 41 -16.62 -6.03 9.24
CA GLY A 41 -16.52 -5.09 10.36
C GLY A 41 -17.58 -4.00 10.31
N LYS A 42 -17.61 -3.17 11.35
CA LYS A 42 -18.30 -1.89 11.35
C LYS A 42 -17.42 -0.83 10.64
N PRO A 43 -17.93 0.37 10.36
CA PRO A 43 -17.15 1.43 9.71
C PRO A 43 -15.88 1.84 10.46
N ASN A 44 -15.80 1.53 11.75
CA ASN A 44 -14.64 1.75 12.60
C ASN A 44 -13.96 0.41 12.91
N SER A 45 -12.64 0.40 12.84
CA SER A 45 -11.81 -0.72 13.26
C SER A 45 -11.22 -0.45 14.65
N ILE A 46 -11.02 -1.52 15.42
CA ILE A 46 -10.28 -1.47 16.68
C ILE A 46 -8.93 -2.13 16.43
N ASP A 47 -7.83 -1.41 16.64
CA ASP A 47 -6.48 -1.89 16.32
C ASP A 47 -6.13 -3.18 17.05
N SER A 48 -6.58 -3.35 18.29
CA SER A 48 -6.40 -4.59 19.05
C SER A 48 -7.07 -5.80 18.39
N ASP A 49 -8.23 -5.59 17.75
CA ASP A 49 -8.91 -6.66 17.03
C ASP A 49 -8.12 -7.01 15.76
N ILE A 50 -7.65 -6.00 15.00
CA ILE A 50 -6.84 -6.24 13.81
C ILE A 50 -5.54 -6.96 14.18
N ASP A 51 -4.86 -6.53 15.24
CA ASP A 51 -3.64 -7.17 15.75
C ASP A 51 -3.88 -8.62 16.15
N LYS A 52 -5.00 -8.91 16.81
CA LYS A 52 -5.43 -10.28 17.14
C LYS A 52 -5.60 -11.12 15.88
N PHE A 53 -6.41 -10.68 14.91
CA PHE A 53 -6.63 -11.44 13.67
C PHE A 53 -5.34 -11.60 12.86
N ALA A 54 -4.49 -10.58 12.78
CA ALA A 54 -3.21 -10.66 12.08
C ALA A 54 -2.26 -11.70 12.71
N LYS A 55 -2.34 -11.91 14.04
CA LYS A 55 -1.58 -12.97 14.73
C LYS A 55 -2.19 -14.34 14.49
N GLU A 56 -3.51 -14.48 14.64
CA GLU A 56 -4.22 -15.75 14.49
C GLU A 56 -4.13 -16.28 13.04
N ASP A 57 -4.28 -15.40 12.04
CA ASP A 57 -4.26 -15.73 10.62
C ASP A 57 -2.87 -15.56 9.98
N ARG A 58 -1.80 -15.40 10.79
CA ARG A 58 -0.45 -15.06 10.33
C ARG A 58 0.02 -15.91 9.15
N GLU A 59 0.00 -17.23 9.31
CA GLU A 59 0.53 -18.14 8.29
C GLU A 59 -0.32 -18.11 7.01
N PHE A 60 -1.64 -17.91 7.13
CA PHE A 60 -2.50 -17.73 5.96
C PHE A 60 -2.14 -16.45 5.21
N ILE A 61 -1.94 -15.34 5.92
CA ILE A 61 -1.55 -14.05 5.32
C ILE A 61 -0.16 -14.14 4.67
N LYS A 62 0.80 -14.79 5.32
CA LYS A 62 2.14 -15.04 4.75
C LYS A 62 2.04 -15.81 3.43
N ASN A 63 1.26 -16.90 3.41
CA ASN A 63 1.03 -17.67 2.19
C ASN A 63 0.41 -16.82 1.07
N GLN A 64 -0.51 -15.89 1.38
CA GLN A 64 -1.05 -14.98 0.37
C GLN A 64 0.03 -14.05 -0.22
N VAL A 65 0.90 -13.48 0.63
CA VAL A 65 2.01 -12.63 0.18
C VAL A 65 2.99 -13.44 -0.69
N GLU A 66 3.31 -14.66 -0.28
CA GLU A 66 4.20 -15.57 -1.03
C GLU A 66 3.62 -15.97 -2.39
N ILE A 67 2.31 -16.23 -2.47
CA ILE A 67 1.63 -16.57 -3.73
C ILE A 67 1.59 -15.37 -4.68
N TYR A 68 1.28 -14.17 -4.17
CA TYR A 68 1.14 -12.99 -5.00
C TYR A 68 2.49 -12.39 -5.44
N ARG A 69 3.56 -12.63 -4.68
CA ARG A 69 4.91 -12.11 -4.94
C ARG A 69 4.91 -10.62 -5.33
N PRO A 70 4.40 -9.73 -4.47
CA PRO A 70 4.25 -8.32 -4.82
C PRO A 70 5.61 -7.61 -4.93
N ASP A 71 5.76 -6.75 -5.93
CA ASP A 71 6.90 -5.81 -6.00
C ASP A 71 6.73 -4.64 -5.00
N LEU A 72 5.47 -4.30 -4.70
CA LEU A 72 5.05 -3.21 -3.81
C LEU A 72 3.87 -3.66 -2.94
N ILE A 73 3.98 -3.43 -1.63
CA ILE A 73 2.89 -3.61 -0.66
C ILE A 73 2.53 -2.24 -0.08
N ILE A 74 1.24 -1.88 -0.14
CA ILE A 74 0.73 -0.62 0.44
C ILE A 74 -0.18 -0.94 1.62
N CYS A 75 0.25 -0.56 2.82
CA CYS A 75 -0.50 -0.72 4.06
C CYS A 75 -1.26 0.58 4.42
N GLY A 76 -2.56 0.61 4.14
CA GLY A 76 -3.45 1.73 4.52
C GLY A 76 -3.90 1.67 5.97
N GLY A 77 -3.15 2.30 6.87
CA GLY A 77 -3.48 2.41 8.29
C GLY A 77 -3.09 1.22 9.17
N THR A 78 -2.47 0.17 8.62
CA THR A 78 -2.14 -1.07 9.36
C THR A 78 -0.69 -1.55 9.16
N GLY A 79 0.21 -0.66 8.74
CA GLY A 79 1.60 -1.03 8.43
C GLY A 79 2.34 -1.65 9.62
N ASP A 80 2.25 -1.03 10.80
CA ASP A 80 2.93 -1.52 12.01
C ASP A 80 2.45 -2.92 12.41
N ILE A 81 1.15 -3.16 12.32
CA ILE A 81 0.56 -4.48 12.58
C ILE A 81 1.07 -5.51 11.56
N PHE A 82 1.14 -5.15 10.28
CA PHE A 82 1.61 -6.05 9.23
C PHE A 82 3.07 -6.44 9.45
N ILE A 83 3.98 -5.48 9.60
CA ILE A 83 5.42 -5.81 9.70
C ILE A 83 5.74 -6.56 11.00
N LYS A 84 5.09 -6.21 12.11
CA LYS A 84 5.27 -6.88 13.39
C LYS A 84 4.71 -8.29 13.38
N ASN A 85 3.46 -8.45 12.94
CA ASN A 85 2.77 -9.74 13.08
C ASN A 85 2.98 -10.67 11.89
N ILE A 86 3.29 -10.19 10.70
CA ILE A 86 3.44 -11.04 9.51
C ILE A 86 4.91 -11.25 9.18
N LEU A 87 5.72 -10.20 9.23
CA LEU A 87 7.15 -10.25 8.87
C LEU A 87 8.08 -10.40 10.07
N ASN A 88 7.55 -10.30 11.30
CA ASN A 88 8.33 -10.36 12.54
C ASN A 88 9.46 -9.29 12.60
N LEU A 89 9.15 -8.07 12.15
CA LEU A 89 10.04 -6.91 12.20
C LEU A 89 9.67 -5.96 13.34
N ASP A 90 10.63 -5.12 13.75
CA ASP A 90 10.40 -4.06 14.73
C ASP A 90 9.65 -2.88 14.09
N THR A 91 8.74 -2.24 14.83
CA THR A 91 7.99 -1.08 14.31
C THR A 91 8.86 0.16 14.09
N ASN A 92 10.11 0.16 14.55
CA ASN A 92 11.11 1.19 14.27
C ASN A 92 11.88 0.93 12.96
N SER A 93 11.61 -0.16 12.24
CA SER A 93 12.27 -0.48 10.96
C SER A 93 11.86 0.42 9.79
N TRP A 94 10.89 1.32 9.97
CA TRP A 94 10.46 2.24 8.92
C TRP A 94 11.48 3.34 8.65
N THR A 95 11.75 3.61 7.38
CA THR A 95 12.31 4.87 6.91
C THR A 95 11.20 5.89 6.79
N TYR A 96 11.25 6.92 7.63
CA TYR A 96 10.32 8.05 7.59
C TYR A 96 10.59 8.92 6.35
N VAL A 97 9.53 9.31 5.64
CA VAL A 97 9.59 10.26 4.51
C VAL A 97 8.79 11.51 4.86
N SER A 98 7.56 11.34 5.34
CA SER A 98 6.68 12.41 5.80
C SER A 98 5.60 11.86 6.72
N ASP A 99 4.75 12.73 7.26
CA ASP A 99 3.58 12.33 8.04
C ASP A 99 2.56 11.49 7.24
N TYR A 100 2.70 11.44 5.92
CA TYR A 100 1.85 10.67 5.02
C TYR A 100 2.42 9.30 4.68
N LEU A 101 3.73 9.15 4.77
CA LEU A 101 4.42 8.00 4.21
C LEU A 101 5.67 7.64 4.99
N SER A 102 5.79 6.35 5.29
CA SER A 102 7.06 5.71 5.62
C SER A 102 7.18 4.43 4.82
N TYR A 103 8.40 3.95 4.59
CA TYR A 103 8.61 2.73 3.82
C TYR A 103 9.74 1.89 4.40
N LEU A 104 9.83 0.64 3.95
CA LEU A 104 11.01 -0.20 4.12
C LEU A 104 11.13 -1.13 2.91
N ILE A 105 12.32 -1.70 2.72
CA ILE A 105 12.57 -2.73 1.70
C ILE A 105 12.77 -4.06 2.41
N TYR A 106 12.01 -5.07 2.01
CA TYR A 106 12.08 -6.42 2.58
C TYR A 106 12.07 -7.45 1.45
N ASN A 107 13.14 -8.25 1.33
CA ASN A 107 13.30 -9.25 0.27
C ASN A 107 12.99 -8.71 -1.14
N ASP A 108 13.58 -7.56 -1.48
CA ASP A 108 13.33 -6.82 -2.74
C ASP A 108 11.88 -6.34 -2.95
N THR A 109 10.98 -6.48 -1.98
CA THR A 109 9.65 -5.86 -2.00
C THR A 109 9.69 -4.53 -1.26
N ILE A 110 9.17 -3.46 -1.88
CA ILE A 110 8.95 -2.19 -1.17
C ILE A 110 7.65 -2.31 -0.37
N ILE A 111 7.68 -1.93 0.90
CA ILE A 111 6.51 -1.93 1.78
C ILE A 111 6.30 -0.49 2.25
N VAL A 112 5.08 0.01 2.08
CA VAL A 112 4.71 1.40 2.39
C VAL A 112 3.66 1.40 3.50
N LYS A 113 3.88 2.22 4.53
CA LYS A 113 2.90 2.60 5.53
C LYS A 113 2.33 3.97 5.20
N THR A 114 1.01 4.05 5.04
CA THR A 114 0.31 5.32 4.76
C THR A 114 -1.09 5.34 5.40
N PHE A 115 -1.84 6.43 5.20
CA PHE A 115 -3.21 6.58 5.72
C PHE A 115 -4.18 5.57 5.12
N HIS A 116 -5.23 5.24 5.88
CA HIS A 116 -6.33 4.45 5.36
C HIS A 116 -7.05 5.21 4.21
N PRO A 117 -7.49 4.54 3.12
CA PRO A 117 -8.14 5.21 1.99
C PRO A 117 -9.40 6.02 2.35
N ALA A 118 -10.07 5.68 3.45
CA ALA A 118 -11.22 6.41 3.98
C ALA A 118 -10.86 7.64 4.85
N CYS A 119 -9.58 8.06 4.89
CA CYS A 119 -9.18 9.27 5.58
C CYS A 119 -9.84 10.52 4.96
N ARG A 120 -10.05 11.56 5.77
CA ARG A 120 -10.67 12.81 5.33
C ARG A 120 -9.62 13.76 4.74
N LYS A 121 -8.93 13.31 3.69
CA LYS A 121 -7.94 14.08 2.92
C LYS A 121 -8.38 14.19 1.46
N SER A 122 -7.98 15.26 0.78
CA SER A 122 -8.32 15.42 -0.63
C SER A 122 -7.55 14.41 -1.49
N LYS A 123 -8.11 14.02 -2.63
CA LYS A 123 -7.42 13.09 -3.54
C LYS A 123 -6.10 13.66 -4.06
N GLN A 124 -6.05 14.97 -4.29
CA GLN A 124 -4.85 15.66 -4.72
C GLN A 124 -3.77 15.64 -3.64
N ASP A 125 -4.13 15.95 -2.38
CA ASP A 125 -3.22 15.88 -1.23
C ASP A 125 -2.63 14.47 -1.06
N LEU A 126 -3.46 13.43 -1.22
CA LEU A 126 -2.98 12.04 -1.21
C LEU A 126 -2.09 11.71 -2.40
N PHE A 127 -2.40 12.19 -3.61
CA PHE A 127 -1.58 11.96 -4.79
C PHE A 127 -0.18 12.58 -4.62
N GLU A 128 -0.12 13.85 -4.24
CA GLU A 128 1.13 14.60 -4.10
C GLU A 128 2.00 14.07 -2.96
N ASN A 129 1.40 13.64 -1.84
CA ASN A 129 2.16 13.24 -0.64
C ASN A 129 2.35 11.73 -0.47
N ILE A 130 1.72 10.89 -1.31
CA ILE A 130 1.87 9.43 -1.26
C ILE A 130 2.35 8.90 -2.61
N VAL A 131 1.67 9.22 -3.71
CA VAL A 131 1.96 8.63 -5.02
C VAL A 131 3.30 9.14 -5.56
N LEU A 132 3.55 10.45 -5.52
CA LEU A 132 4.81 11.02 -6.00
C LEU A 132 6.02 10.53 -5.18
N PRO A 133 5.99 10.49 -3.83
CA PRO A 133 7.08 9.91 -3.06
C PRO A 133 7.30 8.42 -3.30
N ILE A 134 6.23 7.62 -3.49
CA ILE A 134 6.38 6.20 -3.89
C ILE A 134 7.10 6.10 -5.22
N ARG A 135 6.78 6.99 -6.17
CA ARG A 135 7.48 7.03 -7.46
C ARG A 135 8.97 7.28 -7.30
N ASP A 136 9.32 8.27 -6.50
CA ASP A 136 10.72 8.62 -6.28
C ASP A 136 11.47 7.47 -5.60
N ILE A 137 10.84 6.77 -4.66
CA ILE A 137 11.42 5.56 -4.03
C ILE A 137 11.66 4.45 -5.08
N LEU A 138 10.71 4.22 -5.98
CA LEU A 138 10.83 3.20 -7.03
C LEU A 138 11.94 3.53 -8.03
N ASN A 139 12.13 4.81 -8.38
CA ASN A 139 13.15 5.25 -9.33
C ASN A 139 14.58 5.19 -8.74
N ASN A 140 14.72 5.17 -7.41
CA ASN A 140 16.01 5.18 -6.70
C ASN A 140 16.40 3.82 -6.07
N LYS A 141 15.61 2.77 -6.34
CA LYS A 141 15.88 1.41 -5.88
C LYS A 141 16.76 0.66 -6.88
#